data_AF-M0IAN7-F1
#
_entry.id   AF-M0IAN7-F1
#
_cell.length_a   1.000
_cell.length_b   1.000
_cell.length_c   1.000
_cell.angle_alpha   90.00
_cell.angle_beta   90.00
_cell.angle_gamma   90.00
#
_symmetry.space_group_name_H-M   'P 1'
#
loop_
_entity.id
_entity.type
_entity.pdbx_description
1 polymer ?
#
loop_
_entity_poly.entity_id
_entity_poly.type
_entity_poly.pdbx_seq_one_letter_code
_entity_poly.pdbx_strand_id
1 'polypeptide(L)' 'MHDSADPDGPPTVCGECGAKHSFRRRYVTGGGWRTVYRCSECGSRAPSDADDGPA' A
#
# COMPACT_ATOMS: atom_id res chain seq x y z
N MET A 1 4.27 -23.11 -5.42
CA MET A 1 4.72 -22.05 -4.50
C MET A 1 3.95 -20.80 -4.88
N HIS A 2 2.70 -20.68 -4.42
CA HIS A 2 1.96 -19.44 -4.61
C HIS A 2 2.36 -18.57 -3.42
N ASP A 3 3.15 -17.56 -3.71
CA ASP A 3 3.58 -16.53 -2.77
C ASP A 3 2.33 -15.97 -2.09
N SER A 4 2.19 -16.28 -0.80
CA SER A 4 1.14 -15.74 0.05
C SER A 4 1.42 -14.25 0.27
N ALA A 5 1.17 -13.44 -0.74
CA ALA A 5 0.88 -12.04 -0.53
C ALA A 5 -0.57 -11.97 -0.06
N ASP A 6 -0.78 -11.95 1.26
CA ASP A 6 -2.08 -11.65 1.85
C ASP A 6 -2.63 -10.38 1.18
N PRO A 7 -3.73 -10.45 0.39
CA PRO A 7 -4.21 -9.32 -0.41
C PRO A 7 -4.76 -8.15 0.42
N ASP A 8 -4.77 -8.29 1.75
CA ASP A 8 -5.24 -7.27 2.71
C ASP A 8 -4.08 -6.64 3.51
N GLY A 9 -2.84 -7.13 3.33
CA GLY A 9 -1.66 -6.68 4.05
C GLY A 9 -1.01 -5.42 3.43
N PRO A 10 -0.36 -4.55 4.23
CA PRO A 10 0.49 -3.51 3.67
C PRO A 10 1.61 -4.13 2.83
N PRO A 11 1.96 -3.53 1.68
CA PRO A 11 3.08 -3.99 0.90
C PRO A 11 4.36 -3.99 1.74
N THR A 12 5.15 -5.04 1.58
CA THR A 12 6.44 -5.19 2.28
C THR A 12 7.53 -4.35 1.64
N VAL A 13 7.40 -3.97 0.36
CA VAL A 13 8.39 -3.18 -0.37
C VAL A 13 7.71 -2.06 -1.16
N CYS A 14 8.28 -0.86 -1.08
CA CYS A 14 7.80 0.28 -1.84
C CYS A 14 8.28 0.20 -3.29
N GLY A 15 7.35 0.14 -4.25
CA GLY A 15 7.69 0.10 -5.67
C GLY A 15 8.36 1.39 -6.19
N GLU A 16 8.15 2.51 -5.51
CA GLU A 16 8.68 3.82 -5.92
C GLU A 16 10.14 4.03 -5.48
N CYS A 17 10.45 3.75 -4.22
CA CYS A 17 11.79 3.98 -3.66
C CYS A 17 12.56 2.71 -3.31
N GLY A 18 11.95 1.53 -3.45
CA GLY A 18 12.56 0.24 -3.08
C GLY A 18 12.63 -0.03 -1.57
N ALA A 19 12.08 0.86 -0.74
CA ALA A 19 12.21 0.76 0.71
C ALA A 19 11.35 -0.39 1.28
N LYS A 20 11.96 -1.23 2.13
CA LYS A 20 11.33 -2.43 2.72
C LYS A 20 10.75 -2.11 4.10
N HIS A 21 9.57 -2.64 4.40
CA HIS A 21 8.82 -2.43 5.66
C HIS A 21 8.58 -0.95 6.00
N SER A 22 8.59 -0.08 5.00
CA SER A 22 8.50 1.37 5.21
C SER A 22 7.06 1.88 5.16
N PHE A 23 6.08 1.04 4.85
CA PHE A 23 4.68 1.44 4.81
C PHE A 23 4.07 1.57 6.20
N ARG A 24 3.55 2.76 6.49
CA ARG A 24 2.75 3.04 7.69
C ARG A 24 1.28 3.10 7.33
N ARG A 25 0.49 2.46 8.18
CA ARG A 25 -0.97 2.53 8.16
C ARG A 25 -1.41 3.90 8.65
N ARG A 26 -2.27 4.58 7.89
CA ARG A 26 -2.86 5.87 8.25
C ARG A 26 -4.36 5.83 8.06
N TYR A 27 -5.08 6.42 9.00
CA TYR A 27 -6.53 6.55 8.94
C TYR A 27 -6.87 7.92 8.38
N VAL A 28 -7.74 7.95 7.37
CA VAL A 28 -8.24 9.18 6.76
C VAL A 28 -9.73 9.27 7.09
N THR A 29 -10.17 10.42 7.57
CA THR A 29 -11.55 10.66 8.04
C THR A 29 -12.39 11.53 7.10
N GLY A 30 -11.81 12.03 6.01
CA GLY A 30 -12.44 13.00 5.08
C GLY A 30 -13.48 12.44 4.11
N GLY A 31 -14.37 11.54 4.56
CA GLY A 31 -15.40 10.91 3.71
C GLY A 31 -15.81 9.49 4.13
N GLY A 32 -15.33 9.03 5.29
CA GLY A 32 -15.50 7.67 5.82
C GLY A 32 -14.23 7.21 6.52
N TRP A 33 -14.30 6.23 7.43
CA TRP A 33 -13.11 5.62 8.01
C TRP A 33 -12.49 4.71 6.96
N ARG A 34 -11.38 5.15 6.35
CA ARG A 34 -10.57 4.31 5.47
C ARG A 34 -9.13 4.26 5.92
N THR A 35 -8.57 3.07 5.78
CA THR A 35 -7.17 2.79 6.04
C THR A 35 -6.40 3.00 4.74
N VAL A 36 -5.34 3.81 4.77
CA VAL A 36 -4.41 3.99 3.65
C VAL A 36 -3.00 3.68 4.10
N TYR A 37 -2.19 3.13 3.21
CA TYR A 37 -0.78 2.86 3.48
C TYR A 37 0.09 3.87 2.75
N ARG A 38 1.03 4.49 3.47
CA ARG A 38 2.03 5.40 2.89
C ARG A 38 3.43 4.98 3.28
N CYS A 39 4.34 5.04 2.32
CA CYS A 39 5.76 4.85 2.56
C CYS A 39 6.28 5.98 3.45
N SER A 40 7.05 5.63 4.47
CA SER A 40 7.63 6.58 5.43
C SER A 40 8.86 7.29 4.87
N GLU A 41 9.54 6.68 3.91
CA GLU A 41 10.74 7.23 3.28
C GLU A 41 10.38 8.28 2.23
N CYS A 42 9.60 7.90 1.21
CA CYS A 42 9.26 8.78 0.09
C CYS A 42 7.87 9.43 0.20
N GLY A 43 7.00 8.95 1.08
CA GLY A 43 5.63 9.44 1.18
C GLY A 43 4.65 8.87 0.14
N SER A 44 5.12 8.02 -0.78
CA SER A 44 4.30 7.39 -1.83
C SER A 44 3.22 6.49 -1.23
N ARG A 45 2.07 6.44 -1.92
CA ARG A 45 0.95 5.57 -1.53
C ARG A 45 1.28 4.13 -1.91
N ALA A 46 0.79 3.17 -1.13
CA ALA A 46 0.89 1.78 -1.53
C ALA A 46 0.22 1.57 -2.89
N PRO A 47 0.80 0.76 -3.79
CA PRO A 47 0.04 0.24 -4.93
C PRO A 47 -1.17 -0.46 -4.33
N SER A 48 -2.35 0.06 -4.64
CA SER A 48 -3.58 -0.64 -4.35
C SER A 48 -3.80 -1.48 -5.60
N ASP A 49 -3.71 -2.80 -5.51
CA ASP A 49 -3.96 -3.77 -6.61
C ASP A 49 -5.41 -3.70 -7.16
N ALA A 50 -6.07 -2.54 -7.08
CA ALA A 50 -7.40 -2.24 -7.58
C ALA A 50 -7.39 -1.25 -8.77
N ASP A 51 -6.24 -1.00 -9.38
CA ASP A 51 -6.11 -0.20 -10.62
C ASP A 51 -5.47 -0.97 -11.79
N ASP A 52 -5.42 -2.30 -11.72
CA ASP A 52 -5.29 -3.10 -12.94
C ASP A 52 -6.70 -3.33 -13.52
N GLY A 53 -7.32 -2.22 -13.93
CA GLY A 53 -8.52 -2.25 -14.75
C GLY A 53 -8.09 -2.42 -16.21
N PRO A 54 -8.34 -3.55 -16.87
CA PRO A 54 -8.08 -3.65 -18.30
C PRO A 54 -9.00 -2.68 -19.04
N ALA A 55 -8.38 -1.77 -19.80
CA ALA A 55 -9.05 -0.93 -20.79
C ALA A 55 -9.66 -1.76 -21.93
#